data_AF-A0A209BKA9-F1
#
_entry.id   AF-A0A209BKA9-F1
#
_cell.length_a   1.000
_cell.length_b   1.000
_cell.length_c   1.000
_cell.angle_alpha   90.00
_cell.angle_beta   90.00
_cell.angle_gamma   90.00
#
_symmetry.space_group_name_H-M   'P 1'
#
loop_
_entity.id
_entity.type
_entity.pdbx_description
1 polymer ?
#
loop_
_entity_poly.entity_id
_entity_poly.type
_entity_poly.pdbx_seq_one_letter_code
_entity_poly.pdbx_strand_id
1 'polypeptide(L)'
;MPSEDELARRRYEKLVDRLETLMRAGLNPMYEGYYGQLVLGREDLTEMGELKDLRRAAREAGGRLGWKVATRLVDGRLFVLDQREVPHEIEQLAGDATAEAVDRARAKAFRPRLT
;
A
#
# COMPACT_ATOMS: atom_id res chain seq x y z
N MET A 1 32.31 13.22 14.04
CA MET A 1 31.52 13.14 12.79
C MET A 1 31.07 11.70 12.63
N PRO A 2 29.78 11.42 12.35
CA PRO A 2 29.32 10.06 12.09
C PRO A 2 30.01 9.48 10.86
N SER A 3 30.23 8.16 10.83
CA SER A 3 30.81 7.50 9.66
C SER A 3 29.83 7.49 8.48
N GLU A 4 30.34 7.28 7.27
CA GLU A 4 29.49 7.13 6.07
C GLU A 4 28.50 5.98 6.23
N ASP A 5 28.91 4.88 6.88
CA ASP A 5 28.06 3.73 7.19
C ASP A 5 26.93 4.08 8.15
N GLU A 6 27.22 4.87 9.19
CA GLU A 6 26.22 5.33 10.14
C GLU A 6 25.18 6.23 9.47
N LEU A 7 25.63 7.11 8.56
CA LEU A 7 24.73 7.96 7.78
C LEU A 7 23.88 7.14 6.80
N ALA A 8 24.45 6.14 6.12
CA ALA A 8 23.72 5.26 5.23
C ALA A 8 22.64 4.46 5.97
N ARG A 9 22.98 3.92 7.14
CA ARG A 9 22.03 3.22 8.01
C ARG A 9 20.88 4.13 8.43
N ARG A 10 21.17 5.34 8.90
CA ARG A 10 20.14 6.31 9.30
C ARG A 10 19.22 6.71 8.14
N ARG A 11 19.75 6.85 6.93
CA ARG A 11 18.94 7.12 5.73
C ARG A 11 17.99 5.97 5.43
N TYR A 12 18.48 4.74 5.51
CA TYR A 12 17.66 3.55 5.30
C TYR A 12 16.56 3.41 6.36
N GLU A 13 16.89 3.59 7.65
CA GLU A 13 15.90 3.55 8.74
C GLU A 13 14.79 4.59 8.52
N LYS A 14 15.15 5.83 8.16
CA LYS A 14 14.16 6.87 7.80
C LYS A 14 13.28 6.48 6.61
N LEU A 15 13.83 5.78 5.61
CA LEU A 15 13.05 5.30 4.48
C LEU A 15 12.04 4.25 4.92
N VAL A 16 12.44 3.30 5.78
CA VAL A 16 11.54 2.29 6.35
C VAL A 16 10.41 2.98 7.11
N ASP A 17 10.71 3.93 7.98
CA ASP A 17 9.71 4.62 8.80
C ASP A 17 8.73 5.46 7.95
N ARG A 18 9.23 6.11 6.88
CA ARG A 18 8.39 6.83 5.91
C ARG A 18 7.43 5.86 5.21
N LEU A 19 7.94 4.72 4.74
CA LEU A 19 7.11 3.71 4.07
C LEU A 19 6.09 3.09 5.02
N GLU A 20 6.47 2.78 6.26
CA GLU A 20 5.55 2.26 7.27
C GLU A 20 4.39 3.23 7.52
N THR A 21 4.69 4.53 7.62
CA THR A 21 3.67 5.57 7.78
C THR A 21 2.69 5.59 6.61
N LEU A 22 3.19 5.56 5.37
CA LEU A 22 2.36 5.54 4.17
C LEU A 22 1.52 4.26 4.06
N MET A 23 2.11 3.11 4.35
CA MET A 23 1.43 1.81 4.34
C MET A 23 0.30 1.77 5.38
N ARG A 24 0.56 2.27 6.60
CA ARG A 24 -0.43 2.35 7.67
C ARG A 24 -1.57 3.30 7.33
N ALA A 25 -1.27 4.44 6.69
CA ALA A 25 -2.28 5.41 6.25
C ALA A 25 -3.22 4.85 5.16
N GLY A 26 -2.75 3.88 4.37
CA GLY A 26 -3.54 3.23 3.32
C GLY A 26 -4.46 2.11 3.83
N LEU A 27 -4.42 1.76 5.11
CA LEU A 27 -5.28 0.71 5.67
C LEU A 27 -6.72 1.20 5.83
N ASN A 28 -7.66 0.36 5.41
CA ASN A 28 -9.06 0.54 5.74
C ASN A 28 -9.34 -0.09 7.12
N PRO A 29 -9.72 0.68 8.15
CA PRO A 29 -10.01 0.13 9.48
C PRO A 29 -11.12 -0.93 9.47
N MET A 30 -12.04 -0.87 8.51
CA MET A 30 -13.11 -1.85 8.32
C MET A 30 -12.57 -3.27 8.07
N TYR A 31 -11.38 -3.40 7.49
CA TYR A 31 -10.78 -4.69 7.16
C TYR A 31 -9.77 -5.13 8.21
N GLU A 32 -9.78 -4.52 9.41
CA GLU A 32 -8.95 -4.93 10.55
C GLU A 32 -7.45 -5.01 10.22
N GLY A 33 -6.98 -4.19 9.28
CA GLY A 33 -5.59 -4.16 8.84
C GLY A 33 -5.22 -5.19 7.75
N TYR A 34 -6.17 -5.94 7.20
CA TYR A 34 -6.03 -6.74 5.98
C TYR A 34 -6.21 -5.90 4.71
N TYR A 35 -5.91 -6.52 3.56
CA TYR A 35 -5.95 -5.89 2.24
C TYR A 35 -5.09 -4.62 2.12
N GLY A 36 -4.01 -4.55 2.91
CA GLY A 36 -3.07 -3.45 2.86
C GLY A 36 -2.41 -3.32 1.49
N GLN A 37 -2.39 -2.10 0.96
CA GLN A 37 -1.71 -1.78 -0.29
C GLN A 37 -1.07 -0.39 -0.23
N LEU A 38 0.08 -0.26 -0.87
CA LEU A 38 0.71 1.02 -1.18
C LEU A 38 1.13 1.01 -2.64
N VAL A 39 0.83 2.10 -3.34
CA VAL A 39 1.28 2.33 -4.73
C VAL A 39 2.14 3.57 -4.74
N LEU A 40 3.41 3.40 -5.13
CA LEU A 40 4.35 4.50 -5.32
C LEU A 40 4.42 4.84 -6.81
N GLY A 41 4.17 6.10 -7.15
CA GLY A 41 4.26 6.65 -8.50
C GLY A 41 5.70 6.83 -8.98
N ARG A 42 5.87 7.23 -10.24
CA ARG A 42 7.20 7.49 -10.81
C ARG A 42 7.95 8.60 -10.07
N GLU A 43 7.23 9.63 -9.66
CA GLU A 43 7.77 10.76 -8.88
C GLU A 43 8.26 10.28 -7.52
N ASP A 44 7.43 9.51 -6.79
CA ASP A 44 7.82 8.88 -5.52
C ASP A 44 9.09 8.03 -5.65
N LEU A 45 9.17 7.21 -6.70
CA LEU A 45 10.35 6.37 -6.94
C LEU A 45 11.62 7.20 -7.21
N THR A 46 11.48 8.34 -7.88
CA THR A 46 12.61 9.24 -8.17
C THR A 46 13.08 9.94 -6.89
N GLU A 47 12.15 10.37 -6.05
CA GLU A 47 12.46 11.09 -4.81
C GLU A 47 13.00 10.19 -3.69
N MET A 48 12.47 8.97 -3.57
CA MET A 48 12.72 8.13 -2.40
C MET A 48 13.97 7.23 -2.55
N GLY A 49 14.57 7.20 -3.74
CA GLY A 49 15.86 6.55 -4.00
C GLY A 49 15.74 5.26 -4.82
N GLU A 50 16.77 4.42 -4.74
CA GLU A 50 16.91 3.26 -5.60
C GLU A 50 15.82 2.21 -5.38
N LEU A 51 15.28 1.67 -6.49
CA LEU A 51 14.19 0.68 -6.46
C LEU A 51 14.52 -0.55 -5.60
N LYS A 52 15.78 -0.96 -5.55
CA LYS A 52 16.24 -2.09 -4.72
C LYS A 52 16.05 -1.79 -3.24
N ASP A 53 16.44 -0.61 -2.79
CA ASP A 53 16.35 -0.19 -1.39
C ASP A 53 14.90 0.07 -1.01
N LEU A 54 14.10 0.65 -1.93
CA LEU A 54 12.66 0.81 -1.74
C LEU A 54 11.95 -0.53 -1.54
N ARG A 55 12.24 -1.53 -2.38
CA ARG A 55 11.66 -2.87 -2.22
C ARG A 55 12.11 -3.53 -0.91
N ARG A 56 13.34 -3.30 -0.47
CA ARG A 56 13.84 -3.84 0.81
C ARG A 56 13.13 -3.16 1.98
N ALA A 57 13.09 -1.84 1.99
CA ALA A 57 12.47 -1.04 3.03
C ALA A 57 10.95 -1.28 3.10
N ALA A 58 10.26 -1.44 1.96
CA ALA A 58 8.84 -1.77 1.93
C ALA A 58 8.52 -3.14 2.56
N ARG A 59 9.39 -4.14 2.36
CA ARG A 59 9.23 -5.46 3.01
C ARG A 59 9.47 -5.38 4.51
N GLU A 60 10.45 -4.60 4.93
CA GLU A 60 10.71 -4.38 6.36
C GLU A 60 9.56 -3.63 7.03
N ALA A 61 9.12 -2.51 6.45
CA ALA A 61 8.00 -1.73 6.92
C ALA A 61 6.72 -2.57 7.01
N GLY A 62 6.37 -3.31 5.95
CA GLY A 62 5.21 -4.18 6.00
C GLY A 62 5.37 -5.34 6.98
N GLY A 63 6.58 -5.87 7.15
CA GLY A 63 6.87 -6.86 8.20
C GLY A 63 6.58 -6.33 9.61
N ARG A 64 6.89 -5.06 9.90
CA ARG A 64 6.52 -4.39 11.17
C ARG A 64 5.01 -4.25 11.34
N LEU A 65 4.26 -4.16 10.23
CA LEU A 65 2.79 -4.18 10.21
C LEU A 65 2.20 -5.60 10.21
N GLY A 66 3.03 -6.63 10.24
CA GLY A 66 2.60 -8.03 10.16
C GLY A 66 2.15 -8.47 8.77
N TRP A 67 2.42 -7.70 7.71
CA TRP A 67 2.03 -8.03 6.34
C TRP A 67 2.93 -9.13 5.76
N LYS A 68 2.35 -9.95 4.88
CA LYS A 68 3.11 -10.82 3.97
C LYS A 68 3.36 -10.04 2.69
N VAL A 69 4.43 -9.26 2.67
CA VAL A 69 4.67 -8.27 1.60
C VAL A 69 5.09 -8.91 0.28
N ALA A 70 4.38 -8.57 -0.79
CA ALA A 70 4.84 -8.75 -2.16
C ALA A 70 4.99 -7.40 -2.85
N THR A 71 5.99 -7.28 -3.73
CA THR A 71 6.20 -6.06 -4.53
C THR A 71 6.16 -6.35 -6.02
N ARG A 72 5.54 -5.46 -6.79
CA ARG A 72 5.43 -5.56 -8.26
C ARG A 72 5.66 -4.19 -8.89
N LEU A 73 6.49 -4.11 -9.93
CA LEU A 73 6.66 -2.88 -10.71
C LEU A 73 5.81 -2.99 -11.97
N VAL A 74 4.87 -2.06 -12.17
CA VAL A 74 3.96 -2.02 -13.33
C VAL A 74 3.90 -0.59 -13.84
N ASP A 75 4.25 -0.38 -15.11
CA ASP A 75 4.26 0.94 -15.78
C ASP A 75 5.05 2.04 -15.06
N GLY A 76 6.10 1.66 -14.34
CA GLY A 76 6.91 2.58 -13.53
C GLY A 76 6.28 2.95 -12.18
N ARG A 77 5.28 2.19 -11.73
CA ARG A 77 4.70 2.30 -10.38
C ARG A 77 5.03 1.07 -9.58
N LEU A 78 5.47 1.26 -8.33
CA LEU A 78 5.74 0.15 -7.43
C LEU A 78 4.51 -0.12 -6.57
N PHE A 79 3.95 -1.32 -6.74
CA PHE A 79 2.91 -1.86 -5.89
C PHE A 79 3.56 -2.64 -4.74
N VAL A 80 3.11 -2.38 -3.53
CA VAL A 80 3.44 -3.10 -2.30
C VAL A 80 2.12 -3.62 -1.74
N LEU A 81 1.98 -4.94 -1.68
CA LEU A 81 0.72 -5.60 -1.37
C LEU A 81 0.91 -6.52 -0.17
N ASP A 82 -0.07 -6.51 0.73
CA ASP A 82 -0.23 -7.57 1.71
C ASP A 82 -0.85 -8.82 1.05
N GLN A 83 -0.18 -9.96 1.19
CA GLN A 83 -0.61 -11.25 0.65
C GLN A 83 -0.88 -12.27 1.75
N ARG A 84 -1.18 -11.82 2.97
CA ARG A 84 -1.72 -12.71 3.99
C ARG A 84 -3.00 -13.35 3.50
N GLU A 85 -3.23 -14.58 3.94
CA GLU A 85 -4.55 -15.19 3.82
C GLU A 85 -5.51 -14.37 4.68
N VAL A 86 -6.67 -14.07 4.11
CA VAL A 86 -7.65 -13.18 4.73
C VAL A 86 -8.73 -14.04 5.39
N PRO A 87 -9.11 -13.75 6.64
CA PRO A 87 -10.25 -14.41 7.28
C PRO A 87 -11.52 -14.26 6.44
N HIS A 88 -12.34 -15.31 6.43
CA HIS A 88 -13.52 -15.37 5.57
C HIS A 88 -14.51 -14.22 5.84
N GLU A 89 -14.63 -13.78 7.09
CA GLU A 89 -15.50 -12.69 7.49
C GLU A 89 -15.06 -11.35 6.87
N ILE A 90 -13.74 -11.11 6.79
CA ILE A 90 -13.18 -9.90 6.18
C ILE A 90 -13.29 -9.97 4.65
N GLU A 91 -13.13 -11.17 4.07
CA GLU A 91 -13.36 -11.39 2.64
C GLU A 91 -14.82 -11.12 2.26
N GLN A 92 -15.79 -11.64 3.02
CA GLN A 92 -17.22 -11.35 2.81
C GLN A 92 -17.48 -9.85 2.92
N LEU A 93 -16.99 -9.20 3.98
CA LEU A 93 -17.18 -7.76 4.20
C LEU A 93 -16.62 -6.91 3.05
N ALA A 94 -15.45 -7.25 2.53
CA ALA A 94 -14.85 -6.58 1.39
C ALA A 94 -15.65 -6.83 0.09
N GLY A 95 -16.14 -8.06 -0.09
CA GLY A 95 -17.01 -8.45 -1.19
C GLY A 95 -18.31 -7.64 -1.23
N ASP A 96 -19.02 -7.59 -0.10
CA ASP A 96 -20.27 -6.85 0.04
C ASP A 96 -20.07 -5.34 -0.19
N ALA A 97 -19.04 -4.76 0.43
CA ALA A 97 -18.70 -3.35 0.23
C ALA A 97 -18.40 -3.03 -1.25
N THR A 98 -17.75 -3.95 -1.96
CA THR A 98 -17.47 -3.82 -3.39
C THR A 98 -18.75 -3.92 -4.22
N ALA A 99 -19.61 -4.90 -3.94
CA ALA A 99 -20.88 -5.08 -4.63
C ALA A 99 -21.75 -3.84 -4.50
N GLU A 100 -21.90 -3.30 -3.29
CA GLU A 100 -22.64 -2.06 -3.07
C GLU A 100 -22.04 -0.87 -3.82
N ALA A 101 -20.71 -0.74 -3.85
CA ALA A 101 -20.04 0.35 -4.57
C ALA A 101 -20.31 0.27 -6.08
N VAL A 102 -20.30 -0.94 -6.65
CA VAL A 102 -20.64 -1.19 -8.06
C VAL A 102 -22.10 -0.86 -8.34
N ASP A 103 -23.02 -1.27 -7.48
CA ASP A 103 -24.44 -0.98 -7.66
C ASP A 103 -24.73 0.52 -7.57
N ARG A 104 -24.09 1.23 -6.64
CA ARG A 104 -24.14 2.71 -6.57
C ARG A 104 -23.61 3.34 -7.85
N ALA A 105 -22.50 2.85 -8.38
CA ALA A 105 -21.91 3.36 -9.62
C ALA A 105 -22.82 3.13 -10.83
N ARG A 106 -23.44 1.95 -10.94
CA ARG A 106 -24.43 1.62 -11.97
C ARG A 106 -25.65 2.54 -11.87
N ALA A 107 -26.26 2.67 -10.68
CA ALA A 107 -27.41 3.54 -10.48
C ALA A 107 -27.12 5.00 -10.87
N LYS A 108 -25.90 5.49 -10.60
CA LYS A 108 -25.45 6.82 -11.03
C LYS A 108 -25.33 6.93 -12.55
N ALA A 109 -24.78 5.91 -13.21
CA ALA A 109 -24.63 5.88 -14.67
C ALA A 109 -25.98 5.83 -15.40
N PHE A 110 -26.97 5.16 -14.82
CA PHE A 110 -28.32 4.98 -15.40
C PHE A 110 -29.36 6.02 -14.93
N ARG A 111 -28.97 7.05 -14.17
CA ARG A 111 -29.88 8.16 -13.87
C ARG A 111 -30.19 8.94 -15.16
N PRO A 112 -31.45 9.03 -15.61
CA PRO A 112 -31.80 9.88 -16.73
C PRO A 112 -31.41 11.31 -16.38
N ARG A 113 -30.67 11.97 -17.27
CA ARG A 113 -30.53 13.44 -17.20
C ARG A 113 -31.91 14.00 -17.52
N LEU A 114 -32.64 14.43 -16.50
CA LEU A 114 -33.84 15.21 -16.69
C LEU A 114 -33.40 16.54 -17.32
N THR A 115 -33.54 16.65 -18.64
CA THR A 115 -33.52 17.91 -19.40
C THR A 115 -34.93 18.44 -19.49
#